data_AF-A0A9P8H603-F1
#
_entry.id   AF-A0A9P8H603-F1
#
_cell.length_a   1.000
_cell.length_b   1.000
_cell.length_c   1.000
_cell.angle_alpha   90.00
_cell.angle_beta   90.00
_cell.angle_gamma   90.00
#
_symmetry.space_group_name_H-M   'P 1'
#
loop_
_entity.id
_entity.type
_entity.pdbx_description
1 polymer ?
#
loop_
_entity_poly.entity_id
_entity_poly.type
_entity_poly.pdbx_seq_one_letter_code
_entity_poly.pdbx_strand_id
1 'polypeptide(L)'
;MKAYWYDNIEGDQRLPHDSGRPVTPIDLTNLGIICHHYPSLDSVNDLASSRDYKNRDEVTISPTTLPNYEEKVKIFFHEHLHEDEEIRYILDGAGYFDVRSEGDDWIRLRLEKGDLAIMPAGIYHRFTTDEKNYTKAMRLFKDEPKWTPLQRGAETDENNFRKEYLKSRQEGTILSS
;
A
#
# COMPACT_ATOMS: atom_id res chain seq x y z
N MET A 1 -0.88 7.49 -11.03
CA MET A 1 -0.58 7.63 -9.59
C MET A 1 -0.20 9.06 -9.21
N LYS A 2 -0.66 9.55 -8.04
CA LYS A 2 -0.17 10.78 -7.39
C LYS A 2 0.30 10.47 -5.96
N ALA A 3 1.32 11.17 -5.49
CA ALA A 3 1.85 11.05 -4.13
C ALA A 3 2.06 12.44 -3.52
N TYR A 4 1.69 12.62 -2.26
CA TYR A 4 1.84 13.90 -1.54
C TYR A 4 1.82 13.66 -0.03
N TRP A 5 2.32 14.63 0.74
CA TRP A 5 2.24 14.53 2.20
C TRP A 5 0.81 14.78 2.68
N TYR A 6 0.35 13.97 3.64
CA TYR A 6 -0.97 14.08 4.23
C TYR A 6 -1.07 15.35 5.09
N ASP A 7 -2.19 16.07 5.01
CA ASP A 7 -2.38 17.35 5.73
C ASP A 7 -2.66 17.22 7.24
N ASN A 8 -3.00 16.00 7.71
CA ASN A 8 -3.40 15.70 9.09
C ASN A 8 -4.61 16.52 9.59
N ILE A 9 -5.40 17.10 8.69
CA ILE A 9 -6.66 17.76 9.05
C ILE A 9 -7.64 16.66 9.47
N GLU A 10 -8.25 16.83 10.64
CA GLU A 10 -9.29 15.91 11.11
C GLU A 10 -10.51 15.97 10.17
N GLY A 11 -11.03 14.81 9.78
CA GLY A 11 -12.17 14.75 8.86
C GLY A 11 -12.36 13.37 8.23
N ASP A 12 -13.11 13.35 7.14
CA ASP A 12 -13.35 12.15 6.37
C ASP A 12 -12.07 11.70 5.65
N GLN A 13 -11.49 10.58 6.11
CA GLN A 13 -10.29 9.96 5.57
C GLN A 13 -10.27 9.77 4.04
N ARG A 14 -11.45 9.71 3.41
CA ARG A 14 -11.63 9.51 1.96
C ARG A 14 -11.39 10.79 1.15
N LEU A 15 -11.30 11.96 1.80
CA LEU A 15 -10.95 13.22 1.15
C LEU A 15 -9.48 13.20 0.67
N PRO A 16 -9.07 14.06 -0.27
CA PRO A 16 -7.70 14.05 -0.76
C PRO A 16 -6.64 14.24 0.33
N HIS A 17 -6.89 15.09 1.33
CA HIS A 17 -5.93 15.42 2.40
C HIS A 17 -4.53 15.83 1.89
N ASP A 18 -4.50 16.64 0.83
CA ASP A 18 -3.26 17.09 0.20
C ASP A 18 -2.72 18.35 0.88
N SER A 19 -1.57 18.22 1.55
CA SER A 19 -0.89 19.34 2.20
C SER A 19 -0.25 20.35 1.22
N GLY A 20 -0.20 20.04 -0.08
CA GLY A 20 0.51 20.81 -1.10
C GLY A 20 2.03 20.60 -1.08
N ARG A 21 2.57 19.82 -0.14
CA ARG A 21 3.99 19.44 -0.12
C ARG A 21 4.19 18.30 -1.14
N PRO A 22 5.11 18.45 -2.10
CA PRO A 22 5.36 17.40 -3.09
C PRO A 22 6.07 16.20 -2.44
N VAL A 23 5.79 15.01 -2.97
CA VAL A 23 6.56 13.79 -2.73
C VAL A 23 7.27 13.44 -4.03
N THR A 24 8.59 13.28 -3.96
CA THR A 24 9.42 12.92 -5.11
C THR A 24 9.49 11.40 -5.28
N PRO A 25 9.83 10.90 -6.48
CA PRO A 25 10.07 9.46 -6.66
C PRO A 25 11.16 8.91 -5.73
N ILE A 26 12.14 9.73 -5.35
CA ILE A 26 13.21 9.30 -4.44
C ILE A 26 12.68 9.07 -3.02
N ASP A 27 11.69 9.86 -2.58
CA ASP A 27 11.09 9.69 -1.25
C ASP A 27 10.42 8.31 -1.14
N LEU A 28 9.68 7.88 -2.17
CA LEU A 28 9.05 6.56 -2.22
C LEU A 28 10.08 5.44 -2.33
N THR A 29 11.10 5.66 -3.16
CA THR A 29 12.20 4.70 -3.38
C THR A 29 13.00 4.46 -2.11
N ASN A 30 13.28 5.51 -1.32
CA ASN A 30 13.94 5.41 -0.02
C ASN A 30 13.09 4.65 1.02
N LEU A 31 11.77 4.62 0.85
CA LEU A 31 10.86 3.82 1.66
C LEU A 31 10.68 2.39 1.14
N GLY A 32 11.34 2.02 0.04
CA GLY A 32 11.21 0.71 -0.61
C GLY A 32 9.91 0.52 -1.38
N ILE A 33 9.15 1.60 -1.62
CA ILE A 33 7.87 1.54 -2.32
C ILE A 33 8.15 1.61 -3.82
N ILE A 34 7.69 0.60 -4.54
CA ILE A 34 7.80 0.53 -6.00
C ILE A 34 6.44 0.83 -6.60
N CYS A 35 6.40 1.74 -7.56
CA CYS A 35 5.19 2.13 -8.26
C CYS A 35 5.36 2.05 -9.77
N HIS A 36 4.36 1.49 -10.44
CA HIS A 36 4.31 1.40 -11.89
C HIS A 36 2.95 1.86 -12.41
N HIS A 37 2.91 2.30 -13.67
CA HIS A 37 1.68 2.46 -14.41
C HIS A 37 1.68 1.47 -15.59
N TYR A 38 0.80 0.48 -15.53
CA TYR A 38 0.65 -0.57 -16.51
C TYR A 38 -0.72 -0.46 -17.18
N PRO A 39 -0.80 -0.08 -18.46
CA PRO A 39 -2.08 0.06 -19.15
C PRO A 39 -2.72 -1.29 -19.50
N SER A 40 -1.97 -2.40 -19.42
CA SER A 40 -2.45 -3.75 -19.69
C SER A 40 -1.93 -4.76 -18.65
N LEU A 41 -2.57 -5.93 -18.61
CA LEU A 41 -2.16 -7.03 -17.74
C LEU A 41 -0.84 -7.68 -18.17
N ASP A 42 -0.39 -7.49 -19.41
CA ASP A 42 0.85 -8.11 -19.89
C ASP A 42 2.06 -7.64 -19.08
N SER A 43 2.17 -6.33 -18.83
CA SER A 43 3.25 -5.79 -17.98
C SER A 43 3.14 -6.23 -16.52
N VAL A 44 1.92 -6.49 -16.03
CA VAL A 44 1.71 -7.07 -14.69
C VAL A 44 2.20 -8.52 -14.65
N ASN A 45 1.95 -9.30 -15.72
CA ASN A 45 2.41 -10.68 -15.84
C ASN A 45 3.95 -10.76 -15.94
N ASP A 46 4.57 -9.84 -16.68
CA ASP A 46 6.03 -9.76 -16.79
C ASP A 46 6.67 -9.46 -15.42
N LEU A 47 6.11 -8.48 -14.69
CA LEU A 47 6.55 -8.15 -13.33
C LEU A 47 6.38 -9.36 -12.39
N ALA A 48 5.21 -9.99 -12.41
CA ALA A 48 4.92 -11.17 -11.58
C ALA A 48 5.91 -12.31 -11.84
N SER A 49 6.24 -12.57 -13.10
CA SER A 49 7.21 -13.58 -13.48
C SER A 49 8.63 -13.22 -12.99
N SER A 50 9.02 -11.96 -13.10
CA SER A 50 10.35 -11.48 -12.68
C SER A 50 10.58 -11.48 -11.16
N ARG A 51 9.50 -11.30 -10.38
CA ARG A 51 9.54 -11.22 -8.90
C ARG A 51 9.01 -12.47 -8.21
N ASP A 52 8.75 -13.54 -8.97
CA ASP A 52 8.23 -14.83 -8.50
C ASP A 52 6.89 -14.71 -7.74
N TYR A 53 5.97 -13.88 -8.24
CA TYR A 53 4.61 -13.76 -7.72
C TYR A 53 3.74 -14.90 -8.27
N LYS A 54 3.64 -15.98 -7.49
CA LYS A 54 2.98 -17.23 -7.91
C LYS A 54 1.46 -17.17 -7.83
N ASN A 55 0.92 -16.33 -6.94
CA ASN A 55 -0.51 -16.29 -6.64
C ASN A 55 -1.11 -14.91 -6.93
N ARG A 56 -2.39 -14.91 -7.35
CA ARG A 56 -3.17 -13.69 -7.52
C ARG A 56 -4.66 -13.94 -7.33
N ASP A 57 -5.37 -12.91 -6.89
CA ASP A 57 -6.82 -12.85 -6.92
C ASP A 57 -7.32 -11.42 -7.18
N GLU A 58 -8.64 -11.26 -7.27
CA GLU A 58 -9.27 -9.95 -7.41
C GLU A 58 -10.19 -9.66 -6.22
N VAL A 59 -10.15 -8.42 -5.74
CA VAL A 59 -11.06 -7.91 -4.72
C VAL A 59 -11.78 -6.67 -5.23
N THR A 60 -13.08 -6.57 -4.94
CA THR A 60 -13.87 -5.37 -5.21
C THR A 60 -14.37 -4.80 -3.90
N ILE A 61 -13.87 -3.61 -3.56
CA ILE A 61 -14.20 -2.89 -2.32
C ILE A 61 -15.23 -1.83 -2.66
N SER A 62 -16.45 -2.06 -2.20
CA SER A 62 -17.54 -1.08 -2.20
C SER A 62 -18.60 -1.47 -1.17
N PRO A 63 -19.48 -0.54 -0.75
CA PRO A 63 -20.56 -0.84 0.18
C PRO A 63 -21.47 -1.99 -0.26
N THR A 64 -21.59 -2.24 -1.57
CA THR A 64 -22.50 -3.26 -2.13
C THR A 64 -21.82 -4.57 -2.46
N THR A 65 -20.49 -4.59 -2.63
CA THR A 65 -19.75 -5.79 -3.09
C THR A 65 -18.93 -6.46 -2.00
N LEU A 66 -18.53 -5.73 -0.95
CA LEU A 66 -17.66 -6.26 0.09
C LEU A 66 -18.49 -6.70 1.31
N PRO A 67 -18.49 -8.00 1.68
CA PRO A 67 -19.12 -8.47 2.90
C PRO A 67 -18.50 -7.80 4.14
N ASN A 68 -19.34 -7.42 5.10
CA ASN A 68 -18.95 -6.68 6.31
C ASN A 68 -18.15 -5.40 5.99
N TYR A 69 -18.57 -4.67 4.95
CA TYR A 69 -17.88 -3.48 4.43
C TYR A 69 -17.43 -2.53 5.55
N GLU A 70 -18.36 -2.11 6.43
CA GLU A 70 -18.09 -1.12 7.48
C GLU A 70 -17.02 -1.57 8.49
N GLU A 71 -16.94 -2.87 8.79
CA GLU A 71 -15.90 -3.40 9.67
C GLU A 71 -14.57 -3.51 8.93
N LYS A 72 -14.59 -3.98 7.68
CA LYS A 72 -13.39 -4.15 6.87
C LYS A 72 -12.70 -2.84 6.54
N VAL A 73 -13.44 -1.79 6.17
CA VAL A 73 -12.83 -0.48 5.88
C VAL A 73 -12.17 0.14 7.11
N LYS A 74 -12.69 -0.12 8.32
CA LYS A 74 -12.03 0.28 9.57
C LYS A 74 -10.73 -0.48 9.80
N ILE A 75 -10.71 -1.78 9.53
CA ILE A 75 -9.50 -2.61 9.63
C ILE A 75 -8.45 -2.14 8.63
N PHE A 76 -8.85 -1.90 7.37
CA PHE A 76 -7.93 -1.44 6.32
C PHE A 76 -7.33 -0.07 6.64
N PHE A 77 -8.12 0.84 7.23
CA PHE A 77 -7.64 2.18 7.56
C PHE A 77 -6.91 2.27 8.91
N HIS A 78 -7.06 1.27 9.77
CA HIS A 78 -6.24 1.18 10.97
C HIS A 78 -4.78 0.97 10.56
N GLU A 79 -3.85 1.71 11.18
CA GLU A 79 -2.43 1.59 10.82
C GLU A 79 -1.89 0.20 11.16
N HIS A 80 -1.26 -0.45 10.18
CA HIS A 80 -0.77 -1.82 10.30
C HIS A 80 0.47 -2.06 9.42
N LEU A 81 1.08 -3.23 9.61
CA LEU A 81 2.09 -3.78 8.71
C LEU A 81 1.74 -5.21 8.29
N HIS A 82 2.44 -5.69 7.28
CA HIS A 82 2.46 -7.09 6.86
C HIS A 82 3.89 -7.63 6.89
N GLU A 83 4.00 -8.95 7.07
CA GLU A 83 5.28 -9.68 7.04
C GLU A 83 5.70 -10.07 5.62
N ASP A 84 4.81 -9.87 4.65
CA ASP A 84 5.04 -10.05 3.22
C ASP A 84 4.85 -8.71 2.49
N GLU A 85 5.30 -8.63 1.23
CA GLU A 85 5.00 -7.48 0.37
C GLU A 85 3.49 -7.32 0.19
N GLU A 86 2.99 -6.09 0.31
CA GLU A 86 1.63 -5.78 -0.11
C GLU A 86 1.63 -5.23 -1.54
N ILE A 87 1.19 -6.08 -2.48
CA ILE A 87 1.14 -5.76 -3.92
C ILE A 87 -0.31 -5.55 -4.36
N ARG A 88 -0.57 -4.41 -4.99
CA ARG A 88 -1.90 -3.99 -5.45
C ARG A 88 -1.81 -3.40 -6.84
N TYR A 89 -2.56 -3.97 -7.78
CA TYR A 89 -2.78 -3.41 -9.11
C TYR A 89 -4.24 -3.01 -9.28
N ILE A 90 -4.52 -1.74 -9.58
CA ILE A 90 -5.89 -1.24 -9.67
C ILE A 90 -6.48 -1.56 -11.06
N LEU A 91 -7.52 -2.38 -11.07
CA LEU A 91 -8.28 -2.76 -12.26
C LEU A 91 -9.37 -1.74 -12.60
N ASP A 92 -9.98 -1.12 -11.58
CA ASP A 92 -11.00 -0.08 -11.73
C ASP A 92 -11.15 0.73 -10.44
N GLY A 93 -11.76 1.92 -10.54
CA GLY A 93 -11.93 2.83 -9.41
C GLY A 93 -10.61 3.44 -8.92
N ALA A 94 -10.58 3.82 -7.64
CA ALA A 94 -9.41 4.42 -7.01
C ALA A 94 -9.43 4.29 -5.48
N GLY A 95 -8.27 4.48 -4.87
CA GLY A 95 -8.14 4.56 -3.41
C GLY A 95 -6.81 5.19 -2.99
N TYR A 96 -6.67 5.34 -1.68
CA TYR A 96 -5.50 5.90 -1.04
C TYR A 96 -4.79 4.85 -0.21
N PHE A 97 -3.48 4.73 -0.41
CA PHE A 97 -2.57 4.08 0.51
C PHE A 97 -1.78 5.15 1.23
N ASP A 98 -1.90 5.20 2.55
CA ASP A 98 -1.06 6.06 3.36
C ASP A 98 0.09 5.23 3.93
N VAL A 99 1.31 5.75 3.84
CA VAL A 99 2.54 5.08 4.28
C VAL A 99 3.34 6.00 5.20
N ARG A 100 4.01 5.43 6.20
CA ARG A 100 4.89 6.22 7.08
C ARG A 100 6.22 6.52 6.38
N SER A 101 6.59 7.79 6.41
CA SER A 101 7.92 8.25 6.01
C SER A 101 9.01 7.89 7.03
N GLU A 102 10.26 8.28 6.76
CA GLU A 102 11.34 8.12 7.73
C GLU A 102 11.10 8.88 9.03
N GLY A 103 10.60 10.12 8.94
CA GLY A 103 10.23 10.96 10.07
C GLY A 103 8.88 10.61 10.70
N ASP A 104 8.30 9.45 10.35
CA ASP A 104 7.00 8.97 10.82
C ASP A 104 5.81 9.87 10.44
N ASP A 105 5.98 10.78 9.49
CA ASP A 105 4.88 11.54 8.86
C ASP A 105 4.16 10.69 7.79
N TRP A 106 2.88 10.98 7.54
CA TRP A 106 2.08 10.30 6.52
C TRP A 106 2.33 10.83 5.11
N ILE A 107 2.61 9.92 4.17
CA ILE A 107 2.56 10.15 2.72
C ILE A 107 1.34 9.42 2.17
N ARG A 108 0.52 10.11 1.38
CA ARG A 108 -0.66 9.56 0.71
C ARG A 108 -0.37 9.27 -0.76
N LEU A 109 -0.62 8.03 -1.16
CA LEU A 109 -0.54 7.51 -2.52
C LEU A 109 -1.94 7.33 -3.07
N ARG A 110 -2.34 8.13 -4.05
CA ARG A 110 -3.58 7.91 -4.81
C ARG A 110 -3.30 6.97 -5.97
N LEU A 111 -3.83 5.75 -5.87
CA LEU A 111 -3.79 4.75 -6.93
C LEU A 111 -5.14 4.72 -7.66
N GLU A 112 -5.07 4.75 -8.99
CA GLU A 112 -6.23 4.61 -9.87
C GLU A 112 -5.96 3.55 -10.94
N LYS A 113 -6.96 3.25 -11.76
CA LYS A 113 -6.88 2.22 -12.80
C LYS A 113 -5.55 2.25 -13.57
N GLY A 114 -4.89 1.10 -13.65
CA GLY A 114 -3.59 0.92 -14.30
C GLY A 114 -2.40 1.18 -13.38
N ASP A 115 -2.58 1.73 -12.19
CA ASP A 115 -1.48 1.87 -11.23
C ASP A 115 -1.24 0.56 -10.46
N LEU A 116 0.03 0.22 -10.29
CA LEU A 116 0.53 -0.86 -9.43
C LEU A 116 1.41 -0.27 -8.34
N ALA A 117 1.21 -0.67 -7.08
CA ALA A 117 2.12 -0.40 -5.98
C ALA A 117 2.57 -1.71 -5.31
N ILE A 118 3.84 -1.73 -4.91
CA ILE A 118 4.45 -2.75 -4.05
C ILE A 118 4.93 -2.02 -2.79
N MET A 119 4.33 -2.36 -1.65
CA MET A 119 4.79 -1.92 -0.33
C MET A 119 5.64 -3.03 0.28
N PRO A 120 6.84 -2.73 0.81
CA PRO A 120 7.73 -3.75 1.36
C PRO A 120 7.18 -4.30 2.68
N ALA A 121 7.54 -5.54 3.01
CA ALA A 121 7.26 -6.11 4.33
C ALA A 121 7.79 -5.19 5.44
N GLY A 122 7.04 -5.07 6.55
CA GLY A 122 7.43 -4.28 7.71
C GLY A 122 7.18 -2.76 7.60
N ILE A 123 6.70 -2.23 6.47
CA ILE A 123 6.29 -0.83 6.38
C ILE A 123 4.92 -0.62 7.07
N TYR A 124 4.82 0.44 7.87
CA TYR A 124 3.53 0.86 8.40
C TYR A 124 2.74 1.61 7.33
N HIS A 125 1.52 1.14 7.11
CA HIS A 125 0.62 1.68 6.11
C HIS A 125 -0.85 1.49 6.51
N ARG A 126 -1.74 2.07 5.72
CA ARG A 126 -3.19 1.90 5.80
C ARG A 126 -3.83 2.17 4.44
N PHE A 127 -5.05 1.70 4.26
CA PHE A 127 -5.83 1.88 3.03
C PHE A 127 -7.21 2.48 3.30
N THR A 128 -7.66 3.36 2.40
CA THR A 128 -9.05 3.79 2.30
C THR A 128 -9.46 3.97 0.84
N THR A 129 -10.72 3.75 0.51
CA THR A 129 -11.26 4.23 -0.78
C THR A 129 -11.26 5.75 -0.83
N ASP A 130 -11.39 6.31 -2.04
CA ASP A 130 -11.75 7.72 -2.18
C ASP A 130 -13.26 7.96 -1.96
N GLU A 131 -13.72 9.19 -2.16
CA GLU A 131 -15.12 9.60 -2.00
C GLU A 131 -16.11 8.80 -2.86
N LYS A 132 -15.65 8.13 -3.92
CA LYS A 132 -16.50 7.26 -4.76
C LYS A 132 -16.77 5.91 -4.12
N ASN A 133 -16.08 5.55 -3.03
CA ASN A 133 -16.25 4.30 -2.29
C ASN A 133 -16.17 3.05 -3.18
N TYR A 134 -15.32 3.09 -4.20
CA TYR A 134 -15.18 2.00 -5.15
C TYR A 134 -13.74 1.83 -5.61
N THR A 135 -13.20 0.63 -5.39
CA THR A 135 -12.00 0.17 -6.08
C THR A 135 -12.11 -1.31 -6.40
N LYS A 136 -11.56 -1.71 -7.54
CA LYS A 136 -11.33 -3.10 -7.91
C LYS A 136 -9.84 -3.28 -8.06
N ALA A 137 -9.25 -4.20 -7.31
CA ALA A 137 -7.81 -4.45 -7.32
C ALA A 137 -7.51 -5.92 -7.57
N MET A 138 -6.48 -6.18 -8.37
CA MET A 138 -5.77 -7.45 -8.36
C MET A 138 -4.72 -7.41 -7.26
N ARG A 139 -4.70 -8.46 -6.44
CA ARG A 139 -3.70 -8.66 -5.38
C ARG A 139 -2.74 -9.75 -5.85
N LEU A 140 -1.44 -9.54 -5.66
CA LEU A 140 -0.39 -10.50 -6.04
C LEU A 140 0.40 -10.91 -4.81
N PHE A 141 0.94 -12.14 -4.80
CA PHE A 141 1.72 -12.70 -3.70
C PHE A 141 2.84 -13.59 -4.20
N LYS A 142 3.94 -13.63 -3.46
CA LYS A 142 5.02 -14.62 -3.65
C LYS A 142 4.56 -16.03 -3.31
N ASP A 143 3.93 -16.20 -2.16
CA ASP A 143 3.47 -17.49 -1.63
C ASP A 143 1.96 -17.49 -1.35
N GLU A 144 1.44 -18.47 -0.60
CA GLU A 144 0.06 -18.48 -0.12
C GLU A 144 -0.22 -17.22 0.72
N PRO A 145 -1.31 -16.49 0.46
CA PRO A 145 -1.48 -15.16 1.01
C PRO A 145 -1.73 -15.20 2.52
N LYS A 146 -0.88 -14.50 3.28
CA LYS A 146 -1.10 -14.19 4.70
C LYS A 146 -1.76 -12.83 4.82
N TRP A 147 -3.05 -12.85 5.14
CA TRP A 147 -3.88 -11.64 5.14
C TRP A 147 -3.86 -10.83 6.43
N THR A 148 -3.28 -11.37 7.50
CA THR A 148 -3.42 -10.81 8.84
C THR A 148 -2.69 -9.46 8.94
N PRO A 149 -3.42 -8.34 9.09
CA PRO A 149 -2.77 -7.06 9.39
C PRO A 149 -2.28 -7.08 10.83
N LEU A 150 -1.02 -6.72 11.05
CA LEU A 150 -0.46 -6.55 12.38
C LEU A 150 -0.55 -5.07 12.76
N GLN A 151 -1.46 -4.75 13.67
CA GLN A 151 -1.71 -3.36 14.09
C GLN A 151 -0.44 -2.75 14.71
N ARG A 152 -0.21 -1.47 14.44
CA ARG A 152 0.94 -0.75 15.01
C ARG A 152 0.88 -0.71 16.53
N GLY A 153 1.99 -1.07 17.17
CA GLY A 153 2.14 -1.10 18.62
C GLY A 153 3.52 -1.66 19.03
N ALA A 154 3.76 -1.76 20.33
CA ALA A 154 5.06 -2.20 20.85
C ALA A 154 5.47 -3.60 20.37
N GLU A 155 4.52 -4.51 20.19
CA GLU A 155 4.80 -5.85 19.68
C GLU A 155 5.23 -5.84 18.21
N THR A 156 4.61 -5.00 17.37
CA THR A 156 4.95 -4.89 15.95
C THR A 156 6.22 -4.08 15.70
N ASP A 157 6.60 -3.19 16.61
CA ASP A 157 7.91 -2.54 16.59
C ASP A 157 9.05 -3.53 16.84
N GLU A 158 8.79 -4.59 17.60
CA GLU A 158 9.75 -5.68 17.86
C GLU A 158 9.72 -6.81 16.82
N ASN A 159 8.80 -6.76 15.85
CA ASN A 159 8.67 -7.75 14.78
C ASN A 159 9.93 -7.81 13.90
N ASN A 160 10.33 -9.02 13.49
CA ASN A 160 11.56 -9.22 12.71
C ASN A 160 11.52 -8.52 11.34
N PHE A 161 10.39 -8.60 10.62
CA PHE A 161 10.24 -7.94 9.32
C PHE A 161 10.28 -6.42 9.46
N ARG A 162 9.72 -5.87 10.55
CA ARG A 162 9.83 -4.44 10.87
C ARG A 162 11.28 -4.03 11.11
N LYS A 163 12.03 -4.79 11.91
CA LYS A 163 13.45 -4.52 12.19
C LYS A 163 14.31 -4.62 10.93
N GLU A 164 14.06 -5.62 10.09
CA GLU A 164 14.76 -5.80 8.82
C GLU A 164 14.46 -4.66 7.84
N TYR A 165 13.20 -4.23 7.74
CA TYR A 165 12.81 -3.05 6.96
C TYR A 165 13.55 -1.78 7.42
N LEU A 166 13.59 -1.52 8.73
CA LEU A 166 14.29 -0.35 9.26
C LEU A 166 15.80 -0.42 9.03
N LYS A 167 16.39 -1.61 9.17
CA LYS A 167 17.82 -1.83 8.91
C LYS A 167 18.17 -1.62 7.44
N SER A 168 17.40 -2.20 6.51
CA SER A 168 17.66 -2.06 5.07
C SER A 168 17.52 -0.61 4.60
N ARG A 169 16.59 0.14 5.19
CA ARG A 169 16.45 1.59 4.95
C ARG A 169 17.68 2.37 5.41
N GLN A 170 18.20 2.08 6.61
CA GLN A 170 19.42 2.74 7.13
C GLN A 170 20.67 2.40 6.32
N GLU A 171 20.77 1.17 5.82
CA GLU A 171 21.89 0.70 5.01
C GLU A 171 21.76 1.08 3.52
N GLY A 172 20.62 1.61 3.08
CA GLY A 172 20.35 1.94 1.69
C GLY A 172 20.17 0.73 0.77
N THR A 173 19.80 -0.43 1.32
CA THR A 173 19.72 -1.73 0.61
C THR A 173 18.29 -2.18 0.30
N ILE A 174 17.30 -1.34 0.56
CA ILE A 174 15.87 -1.70 0.52
C ILE A 174 15.36 -2.19 -0.86
N LEU A 175 16.03 -1.82 -1.95
CA LEU A 175 15.67 -2.24 -3.32
C LEU A 175 16.50 -3.42 -3.84
N SER A 176 17.43 -3.93 -3.04
CA SER A 176 18.43 -4.92 -3.46
C SER A 176 17.91 -6.36 -3.40
N SER A 177 16.62 -6.57 -3.15
CA SER A 177 15.98 -7.88 -2.88
C SER A 177 14.80 -8.21 -3.78
#